data_AF-A0AA42BMW1-F1
#
_entry.id   AF-A0AA42BMW1-F1
#
_cell.length_a   1.000
_cell.length_b   1.000
_cell.length_c   1.000
_cell.angle_alpha   90.00
_cell.angle_beta   90.00
_cell.angle_gamma   90.00
#
_symmetry.space_group_name_H-M   'P 1'
#
loop_
_entity.id
_entity.type
_entity.pdbx_description
1 polymer ?
#
loop_
_entity_poly.entity_id
_entity_poly.type
_entity_poly.pdbx_seq_one_letter_code
_entity_poly.pdbx_strand_id
1 'polypeptide(L)' 'EYTVIGDAVNEAARLTEMAKDTPGQVLTNAATLKTANVAEQARWTVMKSIELRGRRRMTQLARPIRASLAERCEI' A
#
# COMPACT_ATOMS: atom_id res chain seq x y z
N GLU A 1 -11.76 -11.50 -23.25
CA GLU A 1 -11.27 -10.64 -22.17
C GLU A 1 -9.83 -11.02 -21.86
N TYR A 2 -8.94 -10.06 -21.60
CA TYR A 2 -7.56 -10.35 -21.19
C TYR A 2 -7.42 -10.04 -19.70
N THR A 3 -7.28 -11.08 -18.89
CA THR A 3 -7.27 -10.97 -17.42
C THR A 3 -5.87 -11.27 -16.89
N VAL A 4 -5.38 -10.40 -15.99
CA VAL A 4 -4.15 -10.64 -15.25
C VAL A 4 -4.49 -11.35 -13.95
N ILE A 5 -3.92 -12.54 -13.73
CA ILE A 5 -4.14 -13.37 -12.55
C ILE A 5 -2.79 -13.61 -11.88
N GLY A 6 -2.71 -13.40 -10.57
CA GLY A 6 -1.48 -13.67 -9.82
C GLY A 6 -1.50 -13.16 -8.39
N ASP A 7 -0.49 -13.56 -7.62
CA ASP A 7 -0.33 -13.17 -6.22
C ASP A 7 -0.22 -11.64 -6.05
N ALA A 8 0.41 -10.95 -7.00
CA ALA A 8 0.48 -9.49 -7.01
C ALA A 8 -0.91 -8.82 -7.10
N VAL A 9 -1.83 -9.37 -7.90
CA VAL A 9 -3.21 -8.86 -8.01
C VAL A 9 -3.98 -9.11 -6.72
N ASN A 10 -3.82 -10.30 -6.13
CA ASN A 10 -4.42 -10.64 -4.84
C ASN A 10 -3.90 -9.74 -3.71
N GLU A 11 -2.60 -9.43 -3.71
CA GLU A 11 -1.98 -8.53 -2.75
C GLU A 11 -2.52 -7.10 -2.90
N ALA A 12 -2.58 -6.59 -4.13
CA ALA A 12 -3.14 -5.27 -4.40
C ALA A 12 -4.59 -5.15 -3.91
N ALA A 13 -5.45 -6.14 -4.20
CA ALA A 13 -6.82 -6.14 -3.71
C ALA A 13 -6.92 -6.08 -2.17
N ARG A 14 -6.04 -6.82 -1.48
CA ARG A 14 -5.99 -6.81 -0.01
C ARG A 14 -5.48 -5.50 0.55
N LEU A 15 -4.46 -4.91 -0.07
CA LEU A 15 -3.96 -3.58 0.30
C LEU A 15 -5.06 -2.54 0.15
N THR A 16 -5.86 -2.61 -0.92
CA THR A 16 -7.00 -1.71 -1.14
C THR A 16 -8.06 -1.85 -0.04
N GLU A 17 -8.43 -3.06 0.35
CA GLU A 17 -9.38 -3.26 1.46
C GLU A 17 -8.86 -2.63 2.76
N MET A 18 -7.57 -2.77 3.05
CA MET A 18 -6.96 -2.16 4.24
C MET A 18 -6.78 -0.65 4.15
N ALA A 19 -6.64 -0.12 2.93
CA ALA A 19 -6.46 1.30 2.71
C ALA A 19 -7.70 2.08 3.15
N LYS A 20 -8.91 1.50 2.99
CA LYS A 20 -10.18 2.11 3.43
C LYS A 20 -10.20 2.49 4.91
N ASP A 21 -9.57 1.67 5.75
CA ASP A 21 -9.49 1.92 7.20
C ASP A 21 -8.29 2.79 7.61
N THR A 22 -7.45 3.19 6.64
CA THR A 22 -6.24 3.97 6.88
C THR A 22 -6.46 5.44 6.53
N PRO A 23 -6.02 6.38 7.39
CA PRO A 23 -6.04 7.81 7.06
C PRO A 23 -5.35 8.06 5.70
N GLY A 24 -6.11 8.66 4.79
CA GLY A 24 -5.68 8.98 3.45
C GLY A 24 -5.90 7.91 2.39
N GLN A 25 -6.54 6.79 2.74
CA GLN A 25 -7.04 5.78 1.79
C GLN A 25 -5.97 5.24 0.82
N VAL A 26 -4.69 5.32 1.20
CA VAL A 26 -3.55 4.91 0.39
C VAL A 26 -2.60 4.06 1.23
N LEU A 27 -2.34 2.85 0.75
CA LEU A 27 -1.37 1.91 1.31
C LEU A 27 -0.55 1.27 0.19
N THR A 28 0.70 0.95 0.52
CA THR A 28 1.56 0.12 -0.32
C THR A 28 2.33 -0.88 0.54
N ASN A 29 2.93 -1.89 -0.09
CA ASN A 29 3.88 -2.76 0.58
C ASN A 29 5.30 -2.15 0.51
N ALA A 30 6.14 -2.49 1.50
CA ALA A 30 7.51 -2.01 1.56
C ALA A 30 8.36 -2.55 0.40
N ALA A 31 8.00 -3.70 -0.18
CA ALA A 31 8.71 -4.27 -1.33
C ALA A 31 8.61 -3.36 -2.56
N THR A 32 7.40 -2.89 -2.88
CA THR A 32 7.15 -1.95 -3.98
C THR A 32 7.80 -0.61 -3.69
N LEU A 33 7.71 -0.13 -2.44
CA LEU A 33 8.36 1.11 -2.06
C LEU A 33 9.89 1.05 -2.25
N LYS A 34 10.54 -0.07 -1.91
CA LYS A 34 11.99 -0.26 -2.14
C LYS A 34 12.39 -0.24 -3.61
N THR A 35 11.48 -0.61 -4.51
CA THR A 35 11.72 -0.52 -5.96
C THR A 35 11.50 0.90 -6.52
N ALA A 36 10.86 1.79 -5.76
CA ALA A 36 10.67 3.17 -6.15
C ALA A 36 11.98 3.97 -6.04
N ASN A 37 12.04 5.14 -6.68
CA ASN A 37 13.19 6.04 -6.56
C ASN A 37 13.33 6.59 -5.12
N VAL A 38 14.55 7.04 -4.77
CA VAL A 38 14.87 7.52 -3.41
C VAL A 38 14.01 8.71 -2.98
N ALA A 39 13.70 9.62 -3.92
CA ALA A 39 12.87 10.80 -3.64
C ALA A 39 11.44 10.41 -3.26
N GLU A 40 10.90 9.37 -3.91
CA GLU A 40 9.59 8.83 -3.61
C GLU A 40 9.64 8.02 -2.32
N GLN A 41 10.66 7.18 -2.09
CA GLN A 41 10.85 6.49 -0.81
C GLN A 41 10.83 7.45 0.39
N ALA A 42 11.46 8.62 0.27
CA ALA A 42 11.49 9.64 1.32
C ALA A 42 10.12 10.28 1.63
N ARG A 43 9.11 10.11 0.76
CA ARG A 43 7.75 10.64 0.95
C ARG A 43 6.82 9.66 1.65
N TRP A 44 7.30 8.46 1.96
CA TRP A 44 6.52 7.39 2.56
C TRP A 44 7.09 7.00 3.92
N THR A 45 6.20 6.75 4.87
CA THR A 45 6.55 6.18 6.17
C THR A 45 6.15 4.72 6.20
N VAL A 46 7.13 3.88 6.51
CA VAL A 46 6.93 2.45 6.72
C VAL A 46 6.24 2.23 8.06
N MET A 47 5.18 1.44 8.06
CA MET A 47 4.35 1.11 9.20
C MET A 47 4.61 -0.31 9.72
N LYS A 48 3.80 -0.72 10.70
CA LYS A 48 3.83 -2.07 11.25
C LYS A 48 3.73 -3.13 10.16
N SER A 49 4.46 -4.22 10.36
CA SER A 49 4.28 -5.44 9.59
C SER A 49 3.02 -6.13 10.05
N ILE A 50 2.17 -6.50 9.09
CA ILE A 50 0.93 -7.21 9.36
C ILE A 50 0.90 -8.51 8.57
N GLU A 51 0.17 -9.49 9.09
CA GLU A 51 -0.15 -10.69 8.33
C GLU A 51 -1.38 -10.41 7.48
N LEU A 52 -1.20 -10.36 6.15
CA LEU A 52 -2.33 -10.28 5.24
C LEU A 52 -3.09 -11.62 5.32
N ARG A 53 -4.42 -11.57 5.51
CA ARG A 53 -5.27 -12.76 5.66
C ARG A 53 -4.95 -13.82 4.60
N GLY A 54 -4.44 -14.99 4.99
CA GLY A 54 -4.12 -16.08 4.06
C GLY A 54 -2.70 -16.07 3.48
N ARG A 55 -1.83 -15.13 3.89
CA ARG A 55 -0.38 -15.21 3.68
C ARG A 55 0.30 -15.55 4.99
N ARG A 56 1.14 -16.59 5.01
CA ARG A 56 2.03 -16.95 6.14
C ARG A 56 3.24 -16.02 6.30
N ARG A 57 3.26 -14.88 5.59
CA ARG A 57 4.38 -13.92 5.60
C ARG A 57 3.88 -12.54 6.01
N MET A 58 4.59 -11.98 6.98
CA MET A 58 4.44 -10.60 7.39
C MET A 58 4.72 -9.67 6.21
N THR A 59 3.74 -8.82 5.88
CA THR A 59 3.87 -7.78 4.87
C THR A 59 4.05 -6.45 5.59
N GLN A 60 5.19 -5.82 5.37
CA GLN A 60 5.46 -4.49 5.91
C GLN A 60 4.73 -3.46 5.06
N LEU A 61 3.85 -2.69 5.68
CA LEU A 61 3.08 -1.66 5.00
C LEU A 61 3.83 -0.33 4.98
N ALA A 62 3.48 0.54 4.04
CA ALA A 62 3.89 1.93 4.03
C ALA A 62 2.72 2.82 3.61
N ARG A 63 2.70 4.04 4.15
CA ARG A 63 1.73 5.09 3.80
C ARG A 63 2.46 6.39 3.45
N PRO A 64 1.86 7.27 2.64
CA PRO A 64 2.44 8.58 2.36
C PRO A 64 2.46 9.46 3.63
N ILE A 65 3.49 10.29 3.76
CA ILE A 65 3.68 11.22 4.89
C ILE A 65 2.86 12.50 4.69
N ARG A 66 2.72 12.92 3.43
CA ARG A 66 1.85 14.04 3.05
C ARG A 66 0.48 13.52 2.70
N ALA A 67 -0.53 14.33 3.03
CA ALA A 67 -1.88 14.14 2.54
C ALA A 67 -1.81 13.89 1.03
N SER A 68 -2.34 12.76 0.57
CA SER A 68 -2.46 12.47 -0.85
C SER A 68 -3.40 13.49 -1.50
N LEU A 69 -3.40 13.59 -2.83
CA LEU A 69 -4.34 14.47 -3.51
C LEU A 69 -5.80 14.05 -3.25
N ALA A 70 -6.03 12.77 -2.93
CA ALA A 70 -7.34 12.25 -2.52
C ALA A 70 -7.79 12.89 -1.18
N GLU A 71 -6.90 13.01 -0.19
CA GLU A 71 -7.19 13.70 1.08
C GLU A 71 -7.47 15.18 0.92
N ARG A 72 -6.90 15.83 -0.11
CA ARG A 72 -7.17 17.24 -0.42
C ARG A 72 -8.51 17.47 -1.11
N CYS A 73 -9.15 16.42 -1.63
CA CYS A 73 -10.39 16.52 -2.38
C CYS A 73 -11.63 16.24 -1.52
N GLU A 74 -11.45 15.68 -0.32
CA GLU A 74 -12.50 15.41 0.68
C GLU A 74 -12.70 16.56 1.69
N ILE A 75 -12.10 17.75 1.48
CA ILE A 75 -12.24 18.94 2.34
C ILE A 75 -12.96 20.07 1.60
#